data_AF-G0V4Y9-F1
#
_entry.id   AF-G0V4Y9-F1
#
_cell.length_a   1.000
_cell.length_b   1.000
_cell.length_c   1.000
_cell.angle_alpha   90.00
_cell.angle_beta   90.00
_cell.angle_gamma   90.00
#
_symmetry.space_group_name_H-M   'P 1'
#
loop_
_entity.id
_entity.type
_entity.pdbx_description
1 polymer ?
#
loop_
_entity_poly.entity_id
_entity_poly.type
_entity_poly.pdbx_seq_one_letter_code
_entity_poly.pdbx_strand_id
1 'polypeptide(L)' 'THWKHGGIVGVLGYGGGVIGRYSLLAEQFPGVAHFHTLRINHPSGWFYTSDALRSIADIWDKHGSGITNMHGAT' A
#
# COMPACT_ATOMS: atom_id res chain seq x y z
N THR A 1 18.97 4.58 3.22
CA THR A 1 17.50 4.65 3.11
C THR A 1 17.02 5.93 3.76
N HIS A 2 16.01 6.61 3.20
CA HIS A 2 15.41 7.84 3.76
C HIS A 2 14.08 7.59 4.47
N TRP A 3 13.83 6.34 4.86
CA TRP A 3 12.67 5.96 5.64
C TRP A 3 13.04 5.75 7.11
N LYS A 4 12.18 6.20 8.02
CA LYS A 4 12.28 5.89 9.45
C LYS A 4 12.15 4.37 9.65
N HIS A 5 12.71 3.89 10.77
CA HIS A 5 12.55 2.50 11.17
C HIS A 5 11.08 2.21 11.54
N GLY A 6 10.54 1.11 10.99
CA GLY A 6 9.24 0.58 11.40
C GLY A 6 8.04 1.50 11.13
N GLY A 7 6.94 1.18 11.83
CA GLY A 7 5.66 1.86 11.75
C GLY A 7 4.52 0.89 12.04
N ILE A 8 3.74 1.15 13.09
CA ILE A 8 2.61 0.30 13.50
C ILE A 8 1.33 1.05 13.15
N VAL A 9 0.63 0.55 12.14
CA VAL A 9 -0.68 1.03 11.69
C VAL A 9 -1.47 -0.18 11.17
N GLY A 10 -2.80 -0.11 11.21
CA GLY A 10 -3.67 -1.19 10.80
C GLY A 10 -5.12 -0.76 10.72
N VAL A 11 -6.01 -1.73 10.53
CA VAL A 11 -7.47 -1.52 10.53
C VAL A 11 -8.08 -2.20 11.74
N LEU A 12 -9.18 -1.64 12.27
CA LEU A 12 -9.87 -2.20 13.43
C LEU A 12 -10.23 -3.68 13.19
N GLY A 13 -9.93 -4.54 14.17
CA GLY A 13 -10.20 -5.98 14.09
C GLY A 13 -9.09 -6.82 13.44
N TYR A 14 -8.09 -6.22 12.79
CA TYR A 14 -6.97 -6.94 12.17
C TYR A 14 -5.62 -6.53 12.76
N GLY A 15 -4.82 -7.50 13.18
CA GLY A 15 -3.47 -7.29 13.73
C GLY A 15 -2.36 -7.13 12.68
N GLY A 16 -2.69 -7.16 11.39
CA GLY A 16 -1.71 -7.11 10.30
C GLY A 16 -2.34 -6.78 8.95
N GLY A 17 -1.52 -6.80 7.89
CA GLY A 17 -1.94 -6.48 6.51
C GLY A 17 -1.55 -5.07 6.04
N VAL A 18 -1.14 -4.18 6.95
CA VAL A 18 -0.62 -2.85 6.63
C VAL A 18 0.81 -2.72 7.14
N ILE A 19 1.72 -2.30 6.27
CA ILE A 19 3.12 -2.02 6.62
C ILE A 19 3.27 -0.50 6.75
N GLY A 20 3.39 -0.02 7.99
CA GLY A 20 3.65 1.39 8.27
C GLY A 20 5.04 1.80 7.82
N ARG A 21 5.13 2.96 7.17
CA ARG A 21 6.39 3.58 6.73
C ARG A 21 6.24 5.10 6.73
N TYR A 22 7.28 5.77 7.22
CA TYR A 22 7.33 7.22 7.41
C TYR A 22 8.65 7.77 6.88
N SER A 23 8.61 8.91 6.19
CA SER A 23 9.81 9.56 5.64
C SER A 23 10.66 10.21 6.75
N LEU A 24 11.99 10.12 6.64
CA LEU A 24 12.92 10.92 7.45
C LEU A 24 12.91 12.40 7.02
N LEU A 25 12.49 12.69 5.80
CA LEU A 25 12.50 14.01 5.17
C LEU A 25 11.07 14.55 4.99
N ALA A 26 10.19 14.30 5.95
CA ALA A 26 8.77 14.63 5.86
C ALA A 26 8.51 16.13 5.63
N GLU A 27 9.37 17.02 6.12
CA GLU A 27 9.26 18.47 5.88
C GLU A 27 9.56 18.85 4.43
N GLN A 28 10.54 18.19 3.79
CA GLN A 28 10.92 18.45 2.40
C GLN A 28 9.96 17.75 1.43
N PHE A 29 9.45 16.57 1.79
CA PHE A 29 8.57 15.76 0.96
C PHE A 29 7.29 15.38 1.72
N PRO A 30 6.38 16.34 1.95
CA PRO A 30 5.20 16.12 2.78
C PRO A 30 4.25 15.06 2.20
N GLY A 31 4.18 14.92 0.87
CA GLY A 31 3.33 13.92 0.20
C GLY A 31 3.69 12.46 0.50
N VAL A 32 4.89 12.19 1.02
CA VAL A 32 5.33 10.85 1.45
C VAL A 32 5.74 10.83 2.93
N ALA A 33 5.31 11.83 3.71
CA ALA A 33 5.47 11.80 5.16
C ALA A 33 4.91 10.49 5.76
N HIS A 34 3.79 10.03 5.20
CA HIS A 34 3.19 8.72 5.39
C HIS A 34 3.15 8.00 4.05
N PHE A 35 3.73 6.80 3.97
CA PHE A 35 3.75 6.02 2.72
C PHE A 35 3.55 4.54 3.00
N HIS A 36 2.36 4.21 3.52
CA HIS A 36 2.05 2.88 4.01
C HIS A 36 1.72 1.93 2.86
N THR A 37 2.13 0.67 2.99
CA THR A 37 1.80 -0.38 2.01
C THR A 37 0.68 -1.25 2.55
N LEU A 38 -0.39 -1.42 1.77
CA LEU A 38 -1.48 -2.34 2.07
C LEU A 38 -1.25 -3.64 1.27
N ARG A 39 -1.35 -4.78 1.95
CA ARG A 39 -1.27 -6.09 1.30
C ARG A 39 -2.68 -6.59 1.00
N ILE A 40 -2.98 -6.75 -0.30
CA ILE A 40 -4.30 -7.17 -0.78
C ILE A 40 -4.25 -8.64 -1.19
N ASN A 41 -5.27 -9.40 -0.79
CA ASN A 41 -5.36 -10.81 -1.15
C ASN A 41 -5.65 -10.97 -2.65
N HIS A 42 -4.92 -11.87 -3.32
CA HIS A 42 -5.01 -12.09 -4.75
C HIS A 42 -5.75 -13.41 -5.06
N PRO A 43 -6.36 -13.56 -6.25
CA PRO A 43 -6.89 -14.84 -6.70
C PRO A 43 -5.77 -15.85 -6.94
N SER A 44 -6.05 -17.12 -6.68
CA SER A 44 -5.10 -18.21 -6.94
C SER A 44 -4.65 -18.21 -8.41
N GLY A 45 -3.35 -18.35 -8.65
CA GLY A 45 -2.75 -18.33 -9.98
C GLY A 45 -2.70 -16.94 -10.65
N TRP A 46 -3.07 -15.86 -9.95
CA TRP A 46 -2.96 -14.48 -10.44
C TRP A 46 -3.71 -14.20 -11.76
N PHE A 47 -4.81 -14.91 -12.01
CA PHE A 47 -5.69 -14.62 -13.15
C PHE A 47 -6.76 -13.60 -12.76
N TYR A 48 -6.91 -12.57 -13.57
CA TYR A 48 -7.83 -11.46 -13.34
C TYR A 48 -8.68 -11.17 -14.56
N THR A 49 -9.92 -10.72 -14.32
CA THR A 49 -10.65 -9.96 -15.32
C THR A 49 -10.17 -8.52 -15.33
N SER A 50 -10.30 -7.83 -16.47
CA SER A 50 -9.96 -6.41 -16.53
C SER A 50 -10.78 -5.56 -15.55
N ASP A 51 -12.02 -5.97 -15.29
CA ASP A 51 -12.95 -5.23 -14.44
C ASP A 51 -12.53 -5.30 -12.97
N ALA A 52 -12.00 -6.45 -12.53
CA ALA A 52 -11.42 -6.59 -11.19
C ALA A 52 -10.21 -5.67 -11.00
N LEU A 53 -9.31 -5.61 -11.99
CA LEU A 53 -8.13 -4.74 -11.93
C LEU A 53 -8.50 -3.25 -11.95
N ARG A 54 -9.42 -2.85 -12.83
CA ARG A 54 -9.90 -1.44 -12.88
C ARG A 54 -10.57 -1.03 -11.58
N SER A 55 -11.39 -1.91 -11.00
CA SER A 55 -12.03 -1.64 -9.70
C SER A 55 -11.00 -1.37 -8.60
N ILE A 56 -9.91 -2.15 -8.55
CA ILE A 56 -8.82 -1.92 -7.58
C ILE A 56 -8.07 -0.62 -7.89
N ALA A 57 -7.79 -0.34 -9.17
CA ALA A 57 -7.12 0.89 -9.59
C ALA A 57 -7.92 2.13 -9.21
N ASP A 58 -9.23 2.16 -9.48
CA ASP A 58 -10.11 3.30 -9.15
C ASP A 58 -10.14 3.58 -7.63
N ILE A 59 -10.15 2.52 -6.80
CA ILE A 59 -10.07 2.65 -5.35
C ILE A 59 -8.71 3.22 -4.94
N TRP A 60 -7.62 2.73 -5.53
CA TRP A 60 -6.27 3.13 -5.17
C TRP A 60 -5.89 4.54 -5.66
N ASP A 61 -6.42 4.97 -6.81
CA ASP A 61 -6.25 6.34 -7.31
C ASP A 61 -6.95 7.35 -6.40
N LYS A 62 -8.12 6.97 -5.85
CA LYS A 62 -8.87 7.84 -4.94
C LYS A 62 -8.25 7.93 -3.54
N HIS A 63 -7.69 6.83 -3.03
CA HIS A 63 -7.32 6.70 -1.62
C HIS A 63 -5.83 6.50 -1.35
N GLY A 64 -5.04 6.22 -2.38
CA GLY A 64 -3.63 5.86 -2.29
C GLY A 64 -2.76 6.74 -3.18
N SER A 65 -1.63 6.19 -3.60
CA SER A 65 -0.61 6.90 -4.38
C SER A 65 -0.70 6.67 -5.88
N GLY A 66 -1.61 5.80 -6.35
CA GLY A 66 -1.62 5.31 -7.73
C GLY A 66 -0.48 4.34 -8.07
N ILE A 67 0.38 3.98 -7.10
CA ILE A 67 1.54 3.10 -7.29
C ILE A 67 1.28 1.73 -6.68
N THR A 68 1.53 0.67 -7.43
CA THR A 68 1.33 -0.72 -6.99
C THR A 68 2.52 -1.61 -7.34
N ASN A 69 2.74 -2.66 -6.55
CA ASN A 69 3.55 -3.81 -6.96
C ASN A 69 2.61 -4.94 -7.39
N MET A 70 2.86 -5.54 -8.56
CA MET A 70 2.08 -6.65 -9.11
C MET A 70 3.04 -7.80 -9.46
N HIS A 71 3.46 -8.66 -8.52
CA HIS A 71 2.98 -8.88 -7.14
C HIS A 71 4.13 -8.83 -6.11
N GLY A 72 3.79 -9.00 -4.84
CA GLY A 72 4.79 -9.27 -3.79
C GLY A 72 5.37 -10.69 -3.93
N ALA A 73 6.63 -10.86 -3.50
CA ALA A 73 7.34 -12.15 -3.53
C ALA A 73 7.11 -13.02 -2.28
N THR A 74 6.29 -12.56 -1.33
CA THR A 74 6.11 -13.13 0.02
C THR A 74 4.64 -13.20 0.40
#